data_AF-A0A430KXM7-F1
#
_entry.id   AF-A0A430KXM7-F1
#
_cell.length_a   1.000
_cell.length_b   1.000
_cell.length_c   1.000
_cell.angle_alpha   90.00
_cell.angle_beta   90.00
_cell.angle_gamma   90.00
#
_symmetry.space_group_name_H-M   'P 1'
#
loop_
_entity.id
_entity.type
_entity.pdbx_description
1 polymer ?
#
loop_
_entity_poly.entity_id
_entity_poly.type
_entity_poly.pdbx_seq_one_letter_code
_entity_poly.pdbx_strand_id
1 'polypeptide(L)'
;MNSRLVMERILHRKFQNPNLLEEALVAAGADVQPPMNNTKRQGNKRLALIGDAVLRLTLVDDGIVLGKTTGRLHCFISTGQS
;
A
#
# COMPACT_ATOMS: atom_id res chain seq x y z
N MET A 1 -11.78 15.42 12.29
CA MET A 1 -12.46 14.16 11.91
C MET A 1 -11.38 13.08 11.85
N ASN A 2 -11.52 11.97 12.57
CA ASN A 2 -10.44 10.97 12.70
C ASN A 2 -10.33 10.14 11.42
N SER A 3 -9.35 10.43 10.57
CA SER A 3 -9.10 9.77 9.28
C SER A 3 -9.06 8.23 9.39
N ARG A 4 -8.56 7.71 10.51
CA ARG A 4 -8.56 6.28 10.83
C ARG A 4 -9.95 5.64 10.81
N LEU A 5 -10.91 6.24 11.54
CA LEU A 5 -12.28 5.69 11.68
C LEU A 5 -13.02 5.71 10.33
N VAL A 6 -12.73 6.71 9.50
CA VAL A 6 -13.29 6.81 8.16
C VAL A 6 -12.78 5.66 7.28
N MET A 7 -11.47 5.40 7.29
CA MET A 7 -10.87 4.33 6.51
C MET A 7 -11.34 2.93 6.94
N GLU A 8 -11.42 2.66 8.25
CA GLU A 8 -11.92 1.38 8.76
C GLU A 8 -13.37 1.11 8.34
N ARG A 9 -14.19 2.17 8.31
CA ARG A 9 -15.57 2.09 7.86
C ARG A 9 -15.68 1.83 6.35
N ILE A 10 -14.88 2.52 5.53
CA ILE A 10 -14.88 2.33 4.06
C ILE A 10 -14.42 0.92 3.70
N LEU A 11 -13.34 0.45 4.34
CA LEU A 11 -12.76 -0.87 4.09
C LEU A 11 -13.52 -2.00 4.78
N HIS A 12 -14.57 -1.69 5.55
CA HIS A 12 -15.32 -2.63 6.40
C HIS A 12 -14.40 -3.53 7.24
N ARG A 13 -13.28 -2.97 7.72
CA ARG A 13 -12.22 -3.72 8.40
C ARG A 13 -11.63 -2.90 9.54
N LYS A 14 -11.45 -3.53 10.70
CA LYS A 14 -10.67 -2.99 11.81
C LYS A 14 -9.21 -3.37 11.67
N PHE A 15 -8.29 -2.41 11.77
CA PHE A 15 -6.87 -2.70 11.75
C PHE A 15 -6.40 -3.11 13.15
N GLN A 16 -5.77 -4.28 13.24
CA GLN A 16 -5.21 -4.76 14.52
C GLN A 16 -4.12 -3.83 15.05
N ASN A 17 -3.33 -3.23 14.15
CA ASN A 17 -2.32 -2.25 14.48
C ASN A 17 -2.69 -0.88 13.85
N PRO A 18 -3.32 0.03 14.61
CA PRO A 18 -3.75 1.33 14.08
C PRO A 18 -2.58 2.20 13.64
N ASN A 19 -1.37 1.99 14.17
CA ASN A 19 -0.17 2.74 13.79
C ASN A 19 0.24 2.47 12.34
N LEU A 20 -0.05 1.28 11.80
CA LEU A 20 0.22 0.97 10.38
C LEU A 20 -0.73 1.72 9.45
N LEU A 21 -1.99 1.87 9.84
CA LEU A 21 -2.95 2.68 9.08
C LEU A 21 -2.56 4.16 9.13
N GLU A 22 -2.11 4.64 10.28
CA GLU A 22 -1.60 6.01 10.40
C GLU A 22 -0.32 6.23 9.57
N GLU A 23 0.64 5.30 9.59
CA GLU A 23 1.83 5.35 8.73
C GLU A 23 1.46 5.35 7.24
N ALA A 24 0.48 4.52 6.82
CA ALA A 24 0.03 4.43 5.44
C ALA A 24 -0.61 5.73 4.93
N LEU A 25 -1.27 6.48 5.82
CA LEU A 25 -1.93 7.75 5.50
C LEU A 25 -0.96 8.95 5.48
N VAL A 26 0.22 8.83 6.08
CA VAL A 26 1.22 9.91 6.08
C VAL A 26 2.06 9.82 4.82
N ALA A 27 1.91 10.80 3.92
CA ALA A 27 2.68 10.85 2.70
C ALA A 27 4.19 10.98 2.96
N ALA A 28 4.99 10.41 2.06
CA ALA A 28 6.42 10.63 1.99
C ALA A 28 6.74 12.14 1.92
N GLY A 29 7.47 12.65 2.93
CA GLY A 29 7.87 14.07 2.96
C GLY A 29 6.83 15.02 3.56
N ALA A 30 5.73 14.50 4.14
CA ALA A 30 4.83 15.31 4.96
C ALA A 30 5.60 15.88 6.17
N ASP A 31 5.46 17.18 6.39
CA ASP A 31 6.09 17.90 7.49
C ASP A 31 5.29 17.66 8.78
N VAL A 32 5.52 16.50 9.39
CA VAL A 32 4.93 16.12 10.66
C VAL A 32 6.01 16.23 11.72
N GLN A 33 5.81 17.07 12.74
CA GLN A 33 6.76 17.24 13.84
C GLN A 33 7.20 15.86 14.36
N PRO A 34 8.50 15.54 14.34
CA PRO A 34 8.97 14.24 14.79
C PRO A 34 8.76 14.12 16.31
N PRO A 35 8.26 12.98 16.83
CA PRO A 35 8.50 12.66 18.22
C PRO A 35 10.01 12.54 18.44
N MET A 36 10.44 12.86 19.67
CA MET A 36 11.80 13.11 20.17
C MET A 36 12.85 11.98 19.92
N ASN A 37 12.53 10.95 19.15
CA ASN A 37 13.35 9.76 18.91
C ASN A 37 13.52 9.43 17.42
N ASN A 38 14.29 10.26 16.72
CA ASN A 38 15.33 9.88 15.77
C ASN A 38 15.12 8.66 14.85
N THR A 39 14.09 8.70 14.00
CA THR A 39 14.21 8.18 12.63
C THR A 39 13.35 9.06 11.76
N LYS A 40 13.91 9.65 10.68
CA LYS A 40 13.11 10.35 9.66
C LYS A 40 11.94 9.45 9.30
N ARG A 41 10.71 9.79 9.71
CA ARG A 41 9.53 9.03 9.33
C ARG A 41 9.54 9.02 7.81
N GLN A 42 9.78 7.86 7.20
CA GLN A 42 9.79 7.73 5.74
C GLN A 42 8.38 7.92 5.14
N GLY A 43 7.38 8.29 5.97
CA GLY A 43 5.97 8.26 5.64
C GLY A 43 5.56 6.85 5.26
N ASN A 44 4.61 6.76 4.35
CA ASN A 44 4.09 5.51 3.83
C ASN A 44 5.05 4.75 2.90
N LYS A 45 6.28 5.20 2.62
CA LYS A 45 7.16 4.58 1.59
C LYS A 45 7.34 3.08 1.76
N ARG A 46 7.59 2.63 3.00
CA ARG A 46 7.79 1.20 3.30
C ARG A 46 6.51 0.40 3.05
N LEU A 47 5.37 0.94 3.47
CA LEU A 47 4.06 0.31 3.26
C LEU A 47 3.63 0.36 1.79
N ALA A 48 3.99 1.41 1.05
CA ALA A 48 3.73 1.55 -0.37
C ALA A 48 4.53 0.52 -1.18
N LEU A 49 5.80 0.26 -0.81
CA LEU A 49 6.61 -0.80 -1.41
C LEU A 49 5.98 -2.18 -1.22
N ILE A 50 5.52 -2.48 0.00
CA ILE A 50 4.81 -3.74 0.28
C ILE A 50 3.50 -3.80 -0.52
N GLY A 51 2.74 -2.70 -0.55
CA GLY A 51 1.48 -2.60 -1.29
C GLY A 51 1.66 -2.87 -2.79
N ASP A 52 2.70 -2.31 -3.41
CA ASP A 52 3.04 -2.54 -4.82
C ASP A 52 3.35 -4.02 -5.09
N ALA A 53 4.14 -4.67 -4.23
CA ALA A 53 4.45 -6.10 -4.37
C ALA A 53 3.20 -6.99 -4.24
N VAL A 54 2.34 -6.70 -3.26
CA VAL A 54 1.07 -7.43 -3.06
C VAL A 54 0.13 -7.22 -4.24
N LEU A 55 -0.01 -5.98 -4.73
CA LEU A 55 -0.86 -5.67 -5.87
C LEU A 55 -0.38 -6.37 -7.14
N ARG A 56 0.92 -6.35 -7.42
CA ARG A 56 1.51 -7.09 -8.55
C ARG A 56 1.23 -8.59 -8.46
N LEU A 57 1.32 -9.17 -7.26
CA LEU A 57 1.01 -10.59 -7.06
C LEU A 57 -0.47 -10.89 -7.36
N THR A 58 -1.39 -10.07 -6.86
CA THR A 58 -2.83 -10.24 -7.14
C THR A 58 -3.13 -10.14 -8.64
N LEU A 59 -2.51 -9.18 -9.34
CA LEU A 59 -2.69 -9.03 -10.79
C LEU A 59 -2.13 -10.22 -11.59
N VAL A 60 -1.02 -10.81 -11.14
CA VAL A 60 -0.48 -12.06 -11.71
C VAL A 60 -1.47 -13.20 -11.51
N ASP A 61 -1.93 -13.39 -10.28
CA ASP A 61 -2.83 -14.47 -9.90
C ASP A 61 -4.14 -14.40 -10.70
N ASP A 62 -4.78 -13.23 -10.74
CA ASP A 62 -5.97 -12.97 -11.55
C ASP A 62 -5.74 -13.29 -13.02
N GLY A 63 -4.59 -12.87 -13.56
CA GLY A 63 -4.26 -13.15 -14.95
C GLY A 63 -4.00 -14.63 -15.22
N ILE A 64 -3.42 -15.38 -14.27
CA ILE A 64 -3.28 -16.84 -14.36
C ILE A 64 -4.65 -17.50 -14.35
N VAL A 65 -5.52 -17.13 -13.41
CA VAL A 65 -6.91 -17.64 -13.31
C VAL A 65 -7.68 -17.38 -14.60
N LEU A 66 -7.46 -16.24 -15.23
CA LEU A 66 -8.06 -15.87 -16.52
C LEU A 66 -7.36 -16.47 -17.76
N GLY A 67 -6.36 -17.34 -17.56
CA GLY A 67 -5.67 -18.04 -18.65
C GLY A 67 -4.71 -17.18 -19.48
N LYS A 68 -4.20 -16.06 -18.94
CA LYS A 68 -3.20 -15.24 -19.63
C LYS A 68 -1.85 -15.95 -19.69
N THR A 69 -1.12 -15.74 -20.78
CA THR A 69 0.25 -16.26 -20.92
C THR A 69 1.24 -15.48 -20.05
N THR A 70 2.32 -16.14 -19.63
CA THR A 70 3.39 -15.55 -18.82
C THR A 70 3.99 -14.30 -19.46
N GLY A 71 4.15 -14.27 -20.79
CA GLY A 71 4.64 -13.09 -21.50
C GLY A 71 3.70 -11.89 -21.41
N ARG A 72 2.38 -12.13 -21.42
CA ARG A 72 1.36 -11.07 -21.30
C ARG A 72 1.26 -10.54 -19.88
N LEU A 73 1.42 -11.40 -18.89
CA LEU A 73 1.54 -11.02 -17.47
C LEU A 73 2.78 -10.15 -17.22
N HIS A 74 3.94 -10.59 -17.71
CA HIS A 74 5.19 -9.85 -17.56
C HIS A 74 5.11 -8.46 -18.22
N CYS A 75 4.53 -8.36 -19.42
CA CYS A 75 4.32 -7.07 -20.08
C CYS A 75 3.41 -6.14 -19.25
N PHE A 76 2.33 -6.68 -18.67
CA PHE A 76 1.39 -5.90 -17.85
C PHE A 76 2.06 -5.33 -16.58
N ILE A 77 2.90 -6.11 -15.90
CA ILE A 77 3.56 -5.72 -14.64
C ILE A 77 4.77 -4.81 -14.87
N SER A 78 5.48 -5.01 -15.99
CA SER A 78 6.68 -4.23 -16.33
C SER A 78 6.34 -2.86 -16.93
N THR A 79 5.20 -2.71 -17.59
CA THR A 79 4.78 -1.42 -18.18
C THR A 79 4.12 -0.46 -17.20
N GLY A 80 3.84 -0.91 -15.96
CA GLY A 80 3.28 -0.05 -14.91
C GLY A 80 1.85 0.46 -15.21
N GLN A 81 1.13 -0.22 -16.11
CA GLN A 81 -0.27 0.09 -16.39
C GLN A 81 -1.15 -0.59 -15.34
N SER A 82 -1.16 -0.01 -14.14
CA SER A 82 -2.18 -0.25 -13.10
C SER A 82 -3.35 0.69 -13.28
#